data_AF-A0AAD4WV56-F1
#
_entry.id   AF-A0AAD4WV56-F1
#
_cell.length_a   1.000
_cell.length_b   1.000
_cell.length_c   1.000
_cell.angle_alpha   90.00
_cell.angle_beta   90.00
_cell.angle_gamma   90.00
#
_symmetry.space_group_name_H-M   'P 1'
#
loop_
_entity.id
_entity.type
_entity.pdbx_description
1 polymer ?
#
loop_
_entity_poly.entity_id
_entity_poly.type
_entity_poly.pdbx_seq_one_letter_code
_entity_poly.pdbx_strand_id
1 'polypeptide(L)'
;MHSLSEDHMGAMMRILRYLKVTPGKRLMCCKYGHIDMKGYTDADWAGSVTDRSFTYGYFTFVGGNLITWRSKQQKVVSRSNAEA
;
A
#
# COMPACT_ATOMS: atom_id res chain seq x y z
N MET A 1 -22.21 0.83 -8.62
CA MET A 1 -22.03 0.22 -7.28
C MET A 1 -20.87 -0.75 -7.39
N HIS A 2 -19.81 -0.57 -6.61
CA HIS A 2 -18.59 -1.38 -6.70
C HIS A 2 -18.89 -2.81 -6.26
N SER A 3 -18.95 -3.74 -7.20
CA SER A 3 -18.89 -5.17 -6.89
C SER A 3 -17.48 -5.45 -6.39
N LEU A 4 -17.30 -5.67 -5.08
CA LEU A 4 -16.10 -6.34 -4.59
C LEU A 4 -16.07 -7.70 -5.27
N SER A 5 -15.13 -7.89 -6.22
CA SER A 5 -14.88 -9.19 -6.83
C SER A 5 -14.78 -10.26 -5.73
N GLU A 6 -15.23 -11.48 -5.99
CA GLU A 6 -15.13 -12.59 -5.03
C GLU A 6 -13.69 -12.75 -4.49
N ASP A 7 -12.70 -12.50 -5.34
CA ASP A 7 -11.28 -12.48 -4.99
C ASP A 7 -10.93 -11.40 -3.94
N HIS A 8 -11.51 -10.20 -4.10
CA HIS A 8 -11.32 -9.10 -3.16
C HIS A 8 -11.91 -9.42 -1.79
N MET A 9 -13.12 -9.99 -1.76
CA MET A 9 -13.72 -10.44 -0.51
C MET A 9 -12.92 -11.56 0.14
N GLY A 10 -12.41 -12.51 -0.66
CA GLY A 10 -11.53 -13.59 -0.19
C GLY A 10 -10.26 -13.05 0.47
N ALA A 11 -9.59 -12.10 -0.17
CA ALA A 11 -8.41 -11.43 0.38
C ALA A 11 -8.73 -10.67 1.69
N MET A 12 -9.83 -9.91 1.74
CA MET A 12 -10.26 -9.22 2.97
C MET A 12 -10.52 -10.20 4.11
N MET A 13 -11.27 -11.28 3.86
CA MET A 13 -11.58 -12.29 4.88
C MET A 13 -10.32 -12.99 5.40
N ARG A 14 -9.32 -13.19 4.54
CA ARG A 14 -8.01 -13.75 4.94
C ARG A 14 -7.26 -12.80 5.87
N ILE A 15 -7.24 -11.50 5.58
CA ILE A 15 -6.62 -10.47 6.44
C ILE A 15 -7.34 -10.42 7.79
N LEU A 16 -8.67 -10.34 7.80
CA LEU A 16 -9.45 -10.28 9.03
C LEU A 16 -9.25 -11.53 9.91
N ARG A 17 -9.18 -12.71 9.28
CA ARG A 17 -8.91 -13.97 9.99
C ARG A 17 -7.52 -13.99 10.61
N TYR A 18 -6.51 -13.54 9.87
CA TYR A 18 -5.15 -13.42 10.41
C TYR A 18 -5.14 -12.52 11.65
N LEU A 19 -5.71 -11.32 11.57
CA LEU A 19 -5.78 -10.37 12.69
C LEU A 19 -6.51 -10.96 13.91
N LYS A 20 -7.61 -11.69 13.70
CA LYS A 20 -8.37 -12.33 14.78
C LYS A 20 -7.60 -13.45 15.47
N VAL A 21 -6.86 -14.27 14.71
CA VAL A 21 -6.17 -15.46 15.22
C VAL A 21 -4.80 -15.12 15.82
N THR A 22 -4.22 -13.97 15.50
CA THR A 22 -2.90 -13.58 16.00
C THR A 22 -2.90 -12.29 16.84
N PRO A 23 -3.70 -12.21 17.92
CA PRO A 23 -3.61 -11.08 18.83
C PRO A 23 -2.22 -11.06 19.49
N GLY A 24 -1.52 -9.93 19.40
CA GLY A 24 -0.19 -9.75 19.98
C GLY A 24 0.99 -10.04 19.06
N LYS A 25 0.78 -10.60 17.86
CA LYS A 25 1.83 -10.61 16.82
C LYS A 25 2.03 -9.19 16.30
N ARG A 26 3.28 -8.75 16.28
CA ARG A 26 3.70 -7.44 15.76
C ARG A 26 4.63 -7.63 14.58
N LEU A 27 4.81 -6.57 13.79
CA LEU A 27 5.93 -6.52 12.86
C LEU A 27 7.23 -6.64 13.67
N MET A 28 8.07 -7.60 13.31
CA MET A 28 9.38 -7.76 13.92
C MET A 28 10.32 -6.73 13.31
N CYS A 29 10.89 -5.87 14.15
CA CYS A 29 12.00 -5.02 13.77
C CYS A 29 13.29 -5.61 14.36
N CYS A 30 14.26 -5.88 13.50
CA CYS A 30 15.56 -6.42 13.89
C CYS A 30 16.65 -5.34 13.78
N LYS A 31 17.68 -5.42 14.62
CA LYS A 31 18.86 -4.56 14.52
C LYS A 31 19.84 -5.20 13.54
N TYR A 32 19.92 -4.66 12.33
CA TYR A 32 20.80 -5.19 11.29
C TYR A 32 22.21 -4.57 11.31
N GLY A 33 22.56 -3.79 12.35
CA GLY A 33 23.90 -3.21 12.52
C GLY A 33 24.23 -2.06 11.55
N HIS A 34 23.32 -1.71 10.65
CA HIS A 34 23.47 -0.63 9.69
C HIS A 34 22.23 0.28 9.68
N ILE A 35 22.41 1.57 9.38
CA ILE A 35 21.34 2.58 9.28
C ILE A 35 21.18 2.97 7.80
N ASP A 36 20.73 2.02 6.98
CA ASP A 36 20.33 2.30 5.60
C ASP A 36 18.89 2.80 5.56
N MET A 37 18.64 3.90 4.86
CA MET A 37 17.29 4.32 4.53
C MET A 37 16.97 3.93 3.08
N LYS A 38 15.91 3.15 2.88
CA LYS A 38 15.42 2.76 1.55
C LYS A 38 13.96 3.15 1.41
N GLY A 39 13.64 3.96 0.41
CA GLY A 39 12.27 4.36 0.11
C GLY A 39 11.85 3.83 -1.26
N TYR A 40 10.62 3.37 -1.35
CA TYR A 40 10.00 2.97 -2.60
C TYR A 40 8.70 3.75 -2.77
N THR A 41 8.44 4.17 -3.99
CA THR A 41 7.20 4.84 -4.39
C THR A 41 6.66 4.13 -5.60
N ASP A 42 5.35 4.06 -5.70
CA ASP A 42 4.64 3.45 -6.80
C ASP A 42 3.40 4.28 -7.12
N ALA A 43 3.07 4.39 -8.40
CA ALA A 43 1.96 5.19 -8.87
C ALA A 43 1.25 4.49 -10.02
N ASP A 44 0.06 3.96 -9.73
CA ASP A 44 -0.79 3.33 -10.73
C ASP A 44 -1.81 4.33 -11.26
N TRP A 45 -1.87 4.45 -12.59
CA TRP A 45 -2.98 5.12 -13.27
C TRP A 45 -4.10 4.11 -13.53
N ALA A 46 -5.15 4.15 -12.74
CA ALA A 46 -6.33 3.33 -12.98
C ALA A 46 -7.11 3.91 -14.17
N GLY A 47 -6.95 3.31 -15.35
CA GLY A 47 -7.70 3.65 -16.56
C GLY A 47 -9.17 3.20 -16.51
N SER A 48 -9.97 3.77 -15.62
CA SER A 48 -11.43 3.58 -15.58
C SER A 48 -12.14 4.75 -16.27
N VAL A 49 -13.11 4.45 -17.14
CA VAL A 49 -13.91 5.44 -17.89
C VAL A 49 -14.67 6.40 -16.97
N THR A 50 -14.98 5.97 -15.74
CA THR A 50 -15.75 6.74 -14.75
C THR A 50 -14.91 7.39 -13.66
N ASP A 51 -13.66 6.99 -13.46
CA ASP A 51 -12.83 7.49 -12.36
C ASP A 51 -11.38 7.65 -12.84
N ARG A 52 -11.01 8.86 -13.25
CA ARG A 52 -9.61 9.25 -13.49
C ARG A 52 -8.91 9.48 -12.15
N SER A 53 -8.76 8.42 -11.36
CA SER A 53 -8.04 8.46 -10.11
C SER A 53 -6.65 7.85 -10.26
N PHE A 54 -5.64 8.60 -9.81
CA PHE A 54 -4.29 8.09 -9.64
C PHE A 54 -4.21 7.46 -8.26
N THR A 55 -3.69 6.24 -8.17
CA THR A 55 -3.33 5.65 -6.88
C THR A 55 -1.84 5.79 -6.72
N TYR A 56 -1.39 6.48 -5.69
CA TYR A 56 0.03 6.50 -5.34
C TYR A 56 0.24 5.89 -3.97
N GLY A 57 1.32 5.14 -3.84
CA GLY A 57 1.77 4.55 -2.60
C GLY A 57 3.26 4.77 -2.40
N TYR A 58 3.67 4.77 -1.14
CA TYR A 58 5.08 4.73 -0.79
C TYR A 58 5.29 3.93 0.48
N PHE A 59 6.50 3.39 0.64
CA PHE A 59 6.94 2.76 1.87
C PHE A 59 8.43 2.99 2.11
N THR A 60 8.81 3.11 3.37
CA THR A 60 10.20 3.37 3.78
C THR A 60 10.70 2.33 4.77
N PHE A 61 11.93 1.88 4.54
CA PHE A 61 12.71 1.03 5.40
C PHE A 61 13.84 1.82 6.05
N VAL A 62 14.09 1.54 7.33
CA VAL A 62 15.26 2.04 8.07
C VAL A 62 15.99 0.85 8.68
N GLY A 63 17.26 0.70 8.33
CA GLY A 63 18.11 -0.41 8.75
C GLY A 63 17.46 -1.76 8.46
N GLY A 64 16.79 -1.92 7.31
CA GLY A 64 16.10 -3.17 6.94
C GLY A 64 14.69 -3.37 7.52
N ASN A 65 14.17 -2.43 8.33
CA ASN A 65 12.84 -2.53 8.96
C ASN A 65 11.85 -1.58 8.33
N LEU A 66 10.62 -2.06 8.04
CA LEU A 66 9.55 -1.22 7.52
C LEU A 66 9.06 -0.25 8.61
N ILE A 67 9.23 1.06 8.39
CA ILE A 67 8.86 2.10 9.37
C ILE A 67 7.58 2.82 8.97
N THR A 68 7.42 3.16 7.69
CA THR A 68 6.21 3.84 7.21
C THR A 68 5.72 3.23 5.90
N TRP A 69 4.41 3.20 5.73
CA TRP A 69 3.77 2.93 4.45
C TRP A 69 2.53 3.79 4.30
N ARG A 70 2.19 4.13 3.07
CA ARG A 70 0.95 4.82 2.72
C ARG A 70 0.51 4.38 1.34
N SER A 71 -0.79 4.22 1.15
CA SER A 71 -1.41 4.16 -0.16
C SER A 71 -2.57 5.14 -0.17
N LYS A 72 -2.68 5.93 -1.24
CA LYS A 72 -3.71 6.96 -1.39
C LYS A 72 -4.20 7.00 -2.83
N GLN A 73 -5.52 6.89 -2.98
CA GLN A 73 -6.20 7.17 -4.23
C GLN A 73 -6.54 8.66 -4.29
N GLN A 74 -6.02 9.36 -5.28
CA GLN A 74 -6.27 10.78 -5.53
C GLN A 74 -7.43 10.93 -6.51
N LYS A 75 -8.53 11.52 -6.04
CA LYS A 75 -9.73 11.84 -6.85
C LYS A 75 -9.56 13.08 -7.75
N VAL A 76 -8.43 13.78 -7.67
CA VAL A 76 -8.20 15.03 -8.39
C VAL A 76 -7.27 14.79 -9.58
N VAL A 77 -7.75 15.14 -10.77
CA VAL A 77 -7.02 15.08 -12.04
C VAL A 77 -6.03 16.25 -12.09
N SER A 78 -4.73 15.99 -12.07
CA SER A 78 -3.74 16.92 -12.65
C SER A 78 -3.69 16.68 -14.17
N ARG A 79 -3.53 17.75 -14.95
CA ARG A 79 -3.45 17.71 -16.42
C ARG A 79 -2.04 17.37 -16.94
N SER A 80 -1.13 16.90 -16.08
CA SER A 80 0.27 16.62 -16.42
C SER A 80 0.52 15.12 -16.50
N ASN A 81 0.91 14.63 -17.68
CA ASN A 81 1.23 13.21 -17.93
C ASN A 81 2.73 12.89 -17.71
N ALA A 82 3.44 13.64 -16.88
CA ALA A 82 4.85 13.38 -16.61
C ALA A 82 4.98 12.44 -15.39
N GLU A 83 5.38 11.20 -15.65
CA GLU A 83 5.94 10.31 -14.64
C GLU A 83 7.38 10.79 -14.34
N ALA A 84 7.76 10.82 -13.05
CA ALA A 84 9.04 11.35 -12.58
C ALA A 84 10.00 10.21 -12.20
#